data_AF-A0A3N5GSD3-F1
#
_entry.id   AF-A0A3N5GSD3-F1
#
_cell.length_a   1.000
_cell.length_b   1.000
_cell.length_c   1.000
_cell.angle_alpha   90.00
_cell.angle_beta   90.00
_cell.angle_gamma   90.00
#
_symmetry.space_group_name_H-M   'P 1'
#
loop_
_entity.id
_entity.type
_entity.pdbx_description
1 polymer ?
#
loop_
_entity_poly.entity_id
_entity_poly.type
_entity_poly.pdbx_seq_one_letter_code
_entity_poly.pdbx_strand_id
1 'polypeptide(L)'
;AAIVRAELAKRAQRVSRRGRRCEHRRVPPRSGGKHPARRRRAACAFARADRHRQRTAVVRAADRRSCNARCGATEMSATTPFTLLIAALGGEGGGVLNDWIVHCAIAQGLPVQATSVPGVAQRTGSTSYYIEMMRTPTPDGAQPVFALSPMPGGVDVVLASELLEAGRMIERGFVHPKRTTLIAASHRVFTTQEKMQMSDGRFDDERLHAGARGLSARYVSLDMASLATAHGTVISAVMFGALAGAGVLPWSREVCERVIRDGGVGVQASLGGFGAAFDAVATGAAREALAGAGATAKSSPEVWAPLLATLPAPMRGNAAHGVVRVLDYQDSAYGRLYVERLQRIAVAAGDPAAQSALGAALSEAARHLALWMTYEDVIRVADLKSRRSRVARIRSESRARDGEILQIVEYLKPGVDEVAAILPRTLGARLRDWAVRRGKLDSLNRGMHLPSTHVRGYLMLRLLARLRPLRRRSLRFHEEQLAIERWLAALERLLPVSPAFAAELAELPRVLKGYGDTHRRGRATFTRIFDTLVERALAAGAAPAGGAAQELRSAIDAALAEPEGRQLERSLEQAGVTPLPPAEKPIVWMRKPRGSAPTGVSSR
;
A
#
# COMPACT_ATOMS: atom_id res chain seq x y z
N ALA A 1 5.63 49.07 -49.69
CA ALA A 1 4.56 49.89 -49.08
C ALA A 1 3.13 49.40 -49.35
N ALA A 2 2.87 48.43 -50.24
CA ALA A 2 1.51 47.90 -50.47
C ALA A 2 1.15 46.61 -49.71
N ILE A 3 2.11 45.94 -49.05
CA ILE A 3 1.84 44.70 -48.29
C ILE A 3 1.54 45.00 -46.81
N VAL A 4 1.97 46.15 -46.29
CA VAL A 4 1.72 46.58 -44.89
C VAL A 4 0.29 47.09 -44.66
N ARG A 5 -0.48 47.43 -45.72
CA ARG A 5 -1.89 47.84 -45.59
C ARG A 5 -2.89 46.67 -45.59
N ALA A 6 -2.50 45.47 -46.00
CA ALA A 6 -3.38 44.30 -46.02
C ALA A 6 -3.44 43.57 -44.66
N GLU A 7 -2.39 43.67 -43.84
CA GLU A 7 -2.29 42.95 -42.55
C GLU A 7 -3.00 43.69 -41.39
N LEU A 8 -3.24 45.01 -41.51
CA LEU A 8 -3.92 45.82 -40.48
C LEU A 8 -5.45 45.84 -40.60
N ALA A 9 -6.01 45.50 -41.77
CA ALA A 9 -7.47 45.44 -41.97
C ALA A 9 -8.12 44.14 -41.46
N LYS A 10 -7.36 43.05 -41.28
CA LYS A 10 -7.88 41.77 -40.75
C LYS A 10 -7.89 41.67 -39.22
N ARG A 11 -7.20 42.57 -38.50
CA ARG A 11 -7.20 42.63 -37.03
C ARG A 11 -8.35 43.44 -36.42
N ALA A 12 -9.11 44.20 -37.21
CA ALA A 12 -10.21 45.05 -36.71
C ALA A 12 -11.62 44.39 -36.78
N GLN A 13 -11.77 43.20 -37.37
CA GLN A 13 -13.08 42.56 -37.59
C GLN A 13 -13.44 41.41 -36.63
N ARG A 14 -12.62 41.12 -35.61
CA ARG A 14 -12.93 40.11 -34.56
C ARG A 14 -13.31 40.67 -33.19
N VAL A 15 -13.40 42.00 -33.04
CA VAL A 15 -13.71 42.67 -31.76
C VAL A 15 -15.19 43.09 -31.64
N SER A 16 -16.05 42.81 -32.63
CA SER A 16 -17.45 43.29 -32.62
C SER A 16 -18.51 42.19 -32.80
N ARG A 17 -18.48 41.13 -31.99
CA ARG A 17 -19.63 40.23 -31.78
C ARG A 17 -19.60 39.58 -30.40
N ARG A 18 -19.91 40.35 -29.36
CA ARG A 18 -20.46 39.84 -28.08
C ARG A 18 -21.03 41.01 -27.29
N GLY A 19 -22.31 41.28 -27.52
CA GLY A 19 -23.06 42.28 -26.74
C GLY A 19 -24.55 42.24 -27.08
N ARG A 20 -25.36 42.08 -26.02
CA ARG A 20 -26.83 42.20 -25.93
C ARG A 20 -27.58 40.91 -26.36
N ARG A 21 -28.53 40.35 -25.62
CA ARG A 21 -29.44 40.89 -24.57
C ARG A 21 -30.10 39.75 -23.75
N CYS A 22 -30.84 40.16 -22.72
CA CYS A 22 -31.84 39.47 -21.86
C CYS A 22 -31.32 38.83 -20.55
N GLU A 23 -31.93 39.04 -19.38
CA GLU A 23 -32.75 40.11 -18.82
C GLU A 23 -32.88 39.84 -17.31
N HIS A 24 -33.13 40.87 -16.53
CA HIS A 24 -33.13 40.88 -15.07
C HIS A 24 -34.30 40.10 -14.41
N ARG A 25 -34.01 39.44 -13.29
CA ARG A 25 -34.88 39.45 -12.10
C ARG A 25 -34.04 39.63 -10.84
N ARG A 26 -34.36 40.66 -10.07
CA ARG A 26 -33.78 41.03 -8.75
C ARG A 26 -34.59 40.39 -7.61
N VAL A 27 -34.02 40.47 -6.39
CA VAL A 27 -34.62 40.58 -5.02
C VAL A 27 -34.10 39.48 -4.06
N PRO A 28 -33.76 39.74 -2.76
CA PRO A 28 -32.77 40.64 -2.16
C PRO A 28 -31.88 39.88 -1.11
N PRO A 29 -31.03 40.50 -0.25
CA PRO A 29 -30.14 39.77 0.65
C PRO A 29 -30.79 39.51 2.03
N ARG A 30 -30.53 38.33 2.60
CA ARG A 30 -30.75 38.07 4.04
C ARG A 30 -29.48 37.50 4.67
N SER A 31 -29.14 38.12 5.80
CA SER A 31 -28.08 37.84 6.75
C SER A 31 -28.17 36.44 7.35
N GLY A 32 -27.01 35.89 7.76
CA GLY A 32 -26.98 34.77 8.70
C GLY A 32 -25.67 33.97 8.73
N GLY A 33 -24.92 34.11 9.82
CA GLY A 33 -24.25 32.97 10.47
C GLY A 33 -22.89 32.51 9.93
N LYS A 34 -21.82 33.00 10.55
CA LYS A 34 -20.49 32.37 10.55
C LYS A 34 -20.55 31.04 11.32
N HIS A 35 -20.09 29.94 10.72
CA HIS A 35 -19.46 28.81 11.42
C HIS A 35 -18.59 27.97 10.46
N PRO A 36 -17.30 27.73 10.76
CA PRO A 36 -16.47 26.78 10.02
C PRO A 36 -16.46 25.43 10.76
N ALA A 37 -17.04 24.38 10.16
CA ALA A 37 -16.88 23.02 10.67
C ALA A 37 -17.04 21.99 9.56
N ARG A 38 -15.93 21.44 9.06
CA ARG A 38 -15.79 20.06 8.51
C ARG A 38 -14.40 19.78 7.92
N ARG A 39 -13.31 20.00 8.66
CA ARG A 39 -11.99 19.42 8.33
C ARG A 39 -11.14 18.99 9.53
N ARG A 40 -11.70 18.96 10.74
CA ARG A 40 -11.00 18.48 11.95
C ARG A 40 -11.92 17.56 12.77
N ARG A 41 -12.10 16.31 12.33
CA ARG A 41 -12.69 15.25 13.17
C ARG A 41 -11.94 13.91 13.13
N ALA A 42 -10.89 13.78 12.33
CA ALA A 42 -10.08 12.55 12.28
C ALA A 42 -9.05 12.43 13.43
N ALA A 43 -8.63 13.54 14.05
CA ALA A 43 -7.56 13.53 15.07
C ALA A 43 -8.06 13.55 16.53
N CYS A 44 -9.35 13.76 16.79
CA CYS A 44 -9.86 14.03 18.15
C CYS A 44 -10.54 12.82 18.82
N ALA A 45 -10.87 11.77 18.06
CA ALA A 45 -11.53 10.58 18.60
C ALA A 45 -10.55 9.65 19.33
N PHE A 46 -9.30 9.53 18.86
CA PHE A 46 -8.28 8.66 19.47
C PHE A 46 -7.59 9.26 20.71
N ALA A 47 -7.64 10.58 20.90
CA ALA A 47 -7.03 11.24 22.08
C ALA A 47 -7.93 11.27 23.34
N ARG A 48 -9.22 10.93 23.22
CA ARG A 48 -10.17 10.93 24.35
C ARG A 48 -10.22 9.62 25.13
N ALA A 49 -9.73 8.52 24.55
CA ALA A 49 -9.65 7.22 25.22
C ALA A 49 -8.56 7.18 26.31
N ASP A 50 -7.50 7.99 26.19
CA ASP A 50 -6.40 8.03 27.15
C ASP A 50 -6.69 8.88 28.40
N ARG A 51 -7.51 9.93 28.28
CA ARG A 51 -7.84 10.81 29.42
C ARG A 51 -8.90 10.27 30.38
N HIS A 52 -9.63 9.22 29.98
CA HIS A 52 -10.66 8.63 30.84
C HIS A 52 -10.11 7.55 31.80
N ARG A 53 -8.84 7.13 31.63
CA ARG A 53 -8.16 6.11 32.46
C ARG A 53 -7.40 6.65 33.67
N GLN A 54 -7.26 7.97 33.83
CA GLN A 54 -6.48 8.57 34.92
C GLN A 54 -7.32 9.28 36.02
N ARG A 55 -8.65 9.15 36.02
CA ARG A 55 -9.53 9.86 36.99
C ARG A 55 -10.53 9.02 37.78
N THR A 56 -10.40 7.70 37.81
CA THR A 56 -11.25 6.81 38.63
C THR A 56 -10.44 5.82 39.47
N ALA A 57 -9.28 6.28 39.96
CA ALA A 57 -8.40 5.52 40.86
C ALA A 57 -8.36 6.15 42.27
N VAL A 58 -9.50 6.56 42.83
CA VAL A 58 -9.72 6.74 44.27
C VAL A 58 -11.22 6.53 44.50
N VAL A 59 -11.58 5.83 45.59
CA VAL A 59 -12.93 5.51 46.11
C VAL A 59 -13.36 4.05 45.90
N ARG A 60 -13.25 3.32 47.01
CA ARG A 60 -13.97 2.11 47.45
C ARG A 60 -13.42 0.74 47.03
N ALA A 61 -12.31 0.39 47.67
CA ALA A 61 -12.17 -0.89 48.34
C ALA A 61 -13.13 -0.94 49.55
N ALA A 62 -14.34 -1.49 49.36
CA ALA A 62 -15.22 -1.99 50.42
C ALA A 62 -16.50 -2.57 49.80
N ASP A 63 -16.39 -3.71 49.08
CA ASP A 63 -17.52 -4.64 48.93
C ASP A 63 -17.09 -6.03 48.41
N ARG A 64 -15.87 -6.47 48.78
CA ARG A 64 -15.35 -7.79 48.42
C ARG A 64 -15.64 -8.78 49.54
N ARG A 65 -16.92 -9.15 49.74
CA ARG A 65 -17.28 -10.30 50.59
C ARG A 65 -18.76 -10.74 50.46
N SER A 66 -19.35 -10.76 49.27
CA SER A 66 -20.60 -11.49 48.99
C SER A 66 -20.96 -11.44 47.51
N CYS A 67 -20.29 -12.23 46.66
CA CYS A 67 -20.80 -12.66 45.35
C CYS A 67 -19.78 -13.60 44.71
N ASN A 68 -19.54 -14.74 45.35
CA ASN A 68 -18.76 -15.83 44.77
C ASN A 68 -19.62 -17.09 44.77
N ALA A 69 -20.75 -17.02 44.07
CA ALA A 69 -21.63 -18.15 43.78
C ALA A 69 -22.70 -17.71 42.76
N ARG A 70 -22.37 -17.84 41.46
CA ARG A 70 -23.23 -17.85 40.25
C ARG A 70 -22.55 -17.17 39.06
N CYS A 71 -21.50 -17.79 38.54
CA CYS A 71 -21.13 -17.62 37.12
C CYS A 71 -21.64 -18.85 36.37
N GLY A 72 -22.96 -18.89 36.15
CA GLY A 72 -23.58 -19.79 35.17
C GLY A 72 -23.49 -19.15 33.79
N ALA A 73 -23.31 -20.00 32.77
CA ALA A 73 -23.42 -19.62 31.37
C ALA A 73 -24.69 -18.78 31.16
N THR A 74 -24.54 -17.62 30.53
CA THR A 74 -25.70 -16.79 30.16
C THR A 74 -26.44 -17.52 29.05
N GLU A 75 -27.53 -18.23 29.38
CA GLU A 75 -28.49 -18.72 28.41
C GLU A 75 -29.03 -17.52 27.62
N MET A 76 -28.53 -17.35 26.40
CA MET A 76 -29.07 -16.39 25.43
C MET A 76 -30.44 -16.89 24.99
N SER A 77 -31.48 -16.05 25.08
CA SER A 77 -32.86 -16.49 24.84
C SER A 77 -33.04 -17.10 23.44
N ALA A 78 -33.84 -18.17 23.36
CA ALA A 78 -34.17 -18.88 22.12
C ALA A 78 -34.85 -17.99 21.04
N THR A 79 -35.29 -16.79 21.42
CA THR A 79 -35.97 -15.80 20.59
C THR A 79 -35.06 -14.83 19.85
N THR A 80 -33.76 -14.76 20.14
CA THR A 80 -32.86 -13.80 19.48
C THR A 80 -32.20 -14.42 18.24
N PRO A 81 -32.34 -13.80 17.04
CA PRO A 81 -31.68 -14.27 15.84
C PRO A 81 -30.15 -14.28 15.96
N PHE A 82 -29.51 -15.22 15.28
CA PHE A 82 -28.08 -15.28 15.03
C PHE A 82 -27.75 -14.51 13.75
N THR A 83 -26.84 -13.54 13.88
CA THR A 83 -26.50 -12.58 12.82
C THR A 83 -25.06 -12.75 12.37
N LEU A 84 -24.86 -12.83 11.05
CA LEU A 84 -23.56 -13.04 10.44
C LEU A 84 -23.34 -12.07 9.28
N LEU A 85 -22.16 -11.46 9.23
CA LEU A 85 -21.74 -10.56 8.16
C LEU A 85 -20.45 -11.06 7.52
N ILE A 86 -20.49 -11.29 6.21
CA ILE A 86 -19.34 -11.68 5.40
C ILE A 86 -18.88 -10.46 4.61
N ALA A 87 -17.64 -10.03 4.82
CA ALA A 87 -16.95 -9.03 4.01
C ALA A 87 -15.91 -9.75 3.14
N ALA A 88 -16.21 -9.85 1.84
CA ALA A 88 -15.37 -10.57 0.89
C ALA A 88 -14.95 -9.67 -0.27
N LEU A 89 -13.73 -9.86 -0.78
CA LEU A 89 -13.31 -9.26 -2.03
C LEU A 89 -14.06 -9.91 -3.20
N GLY A 90 -14.45 -9.10 -4.19
CA GLY A 90 -15.10 -9.62 -5.41
C GLY A 90 -14.27 -10.70 -6.10
N GLY A 91 -14.87 -11.87 -6.35
CA GLY A 91 -14.22 -13.02 -6.99
C GLY A 91 -13.68 -14.09 -6.03
N GLU A 92 -13.79 -13.89 -4.72
CA GLU A 92 -13.30 -14.83 -3.69
C GLU A 92 -14.35 -15.87 -3.22
N GLY A 93 -15.49 -15.95 -3.90
CA GLY A 93 -16.53 -16.93 -3.58
C GLY A 93 -17.39 -16.59 -2.35
N GLY A 94 -17.49 -15.30 -1.97
CA GLY A 94 -18.35 -14.87 -0.86
C GLY A 94 -19.82 -15.29 -1.01
N GLY A 95 -20.35 -15.29 -2.24
CA GLY A 95 -21.70 -15.80 -2.52
C GLY A 95 -21.83 -17.30 -2.29
N VAL A 96 -20.82 -18.08 -2.69
CA VAL A 96 -20.78 -19.53 -2.44
C VAL A 96 -20.79 -19.83 -0.94
N LEU A 97 -20.01 -19.06 -0.16
CA LEU A 97 -20.03 -19.19 1.31
C LEU A 97 -21.40 -18.84 1.90
N ASN A 98 -22.01 -17.75 1.43
CA ASN A 98 -23.35 -17.36 1.84
C ASN A 98 -24.35 -18.50 1.60
N ASP A 99 -24.33 -19.09 0.41
CA ASP A 99 -25.26 -20.16 0.03
C ASP A 99 -25.03 -21.42 0.86
N TRP A 100 -23.78 -21.79 1.13
CA TRP A 100 -23.48 -22.91 2.04
C TRP A 100 -24.03 -22.69 3.45
N ILE A 101 -23.89 -21.49 4.02
CA ILE A 101 -24.41 -21.18 5.35
C ILE A 101 -25.95 -21.23 5.36
N VAL A 102 -26.60 -20.65 4.34
CA VAL A 102 -28.06 -20.66 4.20
C VAL A 102 -28.57 -22.10 4.04
N HIS A 103 -27.93 -22.92 3.22
CA HIS A 103 -28.31 -24.33 3.05
C HIS A 103 -28.13 -25.14 4.33
N CYS A 104 -27.11 -24.87 5.14
CA CYS A 104 -26.97 -25.50 6.46
C CYS A 104 -28.15 -25.16 7.38
N ALA A 105 -28.56 -23.88 7.42
CA ALA A 105 -29.71 -23.46 8.22
C ALA A 105 -31.01 -24.13 7.76
N ILE A 106 -31.27 -24.16 6.45
CA ILE A 106 -32.45 -24.82 5.86
C ILE A 106 -32.45 -26.33 6.16
N ALA A 107 -31.31 -27.00 6.00
CA ALA A 107 -31.18 -28.44 6.30
C ALA A 107 -31.49 -28.79 7.77
N GLN A 108 -31.32 -27.81 8.66
CA GLN A 108 -31.62 -27.94 10.09
C GLN A 108 -33.00 -27.40 10.48
N GLY A 109 -33.84 -27.05 9.49
CA GLY A 109 -35.19 -26.51 9.74
C GLY A 109 -35.19 -25.13 10.40
N LEU A 110 -34.10 -24.35 10.25
CA LEU A 110 -33.97 -23.03 10.84
C LEU A 110 -34.43 -21.95 9.83
N PRO A 111 -35.41 -21.10 10.19
CA PRO A 111 -35.72 -19.92 9.39
C PRO A 111 -34.47 -19.04 9.21
N VAL A 112 -34.21 -18.62 7.97
CA VAL A 112 -33.02 -17.85 7.59
C VAL A 112 -33.35 -16.85 6.48
N GLN A 113 -32.72 -15.69 6.53
CA GLN A 113 -32.72 -14.67 5.48
C GLN A 113 -31.28 -14.26 5.18
N ALA A 114 -30.99 -14.01 3.91
CA ALA A 114 -29.71 -13.46 3.48
C ALA A 114 -29.90 -12.29 2.52
N THR A 115 -29.10 -11.24 2.68
CA THR A 115 -29.02 -10.09 1.76
C THR A 115 -27.58 -9.87 1.33
N SER A 116 -27.38 -9.30 0.14
CA SER A 116 -26.04 -9.00 -0.36
C SER A 116 -25.97 -7.61 -0.98
N VAL A 117 -24.83 -6.95 -0.79
CA VAL A 117 -24.51 -5.64 -1.37
C VAL A 117 -23.23 -5.81 -2.19
N PRO A 118 -23.33 -5.81 -3.54
CA PRO A 118 -22.17 -5.97 -4.41
C PRO A 118 -21.26 -4.74 -4.37
N GLY A 119 -19.95 -4.96 -4.34
CA GLY A 119 -18.96 -3.90 -4.48
C GLY A 119 -18.92 -3.36 -5.91
N VAL A 120 -19.11 -2.04 -6.09
CA VAL A 120 -19.10 -1.38 -7.41
C VAL A 120 -17.69 -1.06 -7.95
N ALA A 121 -16.63 -1.28 -7.16
CA ALA A 121 -15.26 -0.99 -7.57
C ALA A 121 -14.67 -2.13 -8.43
N GLN A 122 -14.09 -1.78 -9.59
CA GLN A 122 -13.35 -2.74 -10.41
C GLN A 122 -12.05 -3.17 -9.70
N ARG A 123 -12.01 -4.45 -9.28
CA ARG A 123 -10.92 -5.10 -8.51
C ARG A 123 -10.74 -4.46 -7.13
N THR A 124 -10.74 -5.25 -6.06
CA THR A 124 -10.74 -4.82 -4.65
C THR A 124 -12.04 -4.19 -4.12
N GLY A 125 -13.15 -4.28 -4.87
CA GLY A 125 -14.48 -3.96 -4.34
C GLY A 125 -14.88 -4.94 -3.24
N SER A 126 -15.19 -4.40 -2.07
CA SER A 126 -15.80 -5.13 -0.95
C SER A 126 -17.24 -5.48 -1.29
N THR A 127 -17.56 -6.77 -1.31
CA THR A 127 -18.93 -7.28 -1.37
C THR A 127 -19.30 -7.78 0.02
N SER A 128 -20.45 -7.35 0.52
CA SER A 128 -20.95 -7.76 1.83
C SER A 128 -22.16 -8.69 1.71
N TYR A 129 -22.19 -9.76 2.49
CA TYR A 129 -23.33 -10.66 2.63
C TYR A 129 -23.77 -10.68 4.09
N TYR A 130 -25.04 -10.37 4.35
CA TYR A 130 -25.61 -10.38 5.68
C TYR A 130 -26.60 -11.54 5.79
N ILE A 131 -26.44 -12.37 6.81
CA ILE A 131 -27.28 -13.53 7.08
C ILE A 131 -27.85 -13.39 8.48
N GLU A 132 -29.16 -13.62 8.60
CA GLU A 132 -29.85 -13.64 9.87
C GLU A 132 -30.70 -14.91 9.94
N MET A 133 -30.56 -15.68 11.01
CA MET A 133 -31.22 -16.98 11.17
C MET A 133 -31.63 -17.24 12.61
N MET A 134 -32.62 -18.09 12.83
CA MET A 134 -32.95 -18.56 14.18
C MET A 134 -31.90 -19.57 14.67
N ARG A 135 -31.69 -19.62 15.99
CA ARG A 135 -30.77 -20.61 16.62
C ARG A 135 -31.42 -21.97 16.85
N THR A 136 -32.75 -21.99 16.90
CA THR A 136 -33.58 -23.18 17.08
C THR A 136 -34.75 -23.13 16.11
N PRO A 137 -35.33 -24.28 15.71
CA PRO A 137 -36.53 -24.30 14.91
C PRO A 137 -37.65 -23.49 15.57
N THR A 138 -38.40 -22.74 14.78
CA THR A 138 -39.52 -21.96 15.29
C THR A 138 -40.69 -22.88 15.66
N PRO A 139 -41.44 -22.56 16.73
CA PRO A 139 -42.71 -23.24 17.02
C PRO A 139 -43.66 -23.15 15.82
N ASP A 140 -44.54 -24.14 15.68
CA ASP A 140 -45.51 -24.20 14.59
C ASP A 140 -46.34 -22.90 14.50
N GLY A 141 -46.37 -22.30 13.31
CA GLY A 141 -47.12 -21.07 13.01
C GLY A 141 -46.39 -19.75 13.29
N ALA A 142 -45.20 -19.76 13.91
CA ALA A 142 -44.42 -18.54 14.12
C ALA A 142 -43.68 -18.11 12.84
N GLN A 143 -43.78 -16.81 12.48
CA GLN A 143 -43.04 -16.21 11.36
C GLN A 143 -42.06 -15.15 11.87
N PRO A 144 -40.76 -15.48 12.00
CA PRO A 144 -39.77 -14.51 12.42
C PRO A 144 -39.56 -13.44 11.34
N VAL A 145 -39.40 -12.18 11.76
CA VAL A 145 -39.07 -11.06 10.88
C VAL A 145 -37.59 -10.73 11.04
N PHE A 146 -36.84 -10.84 9.95
CA PHE A 146 -35.40 -10.58 9.92
C PHE A 146 -35.07 -9.21 9.35
N ALA A 147 -33.96 -8.61 9.80
CA ALA A 147 -33.48 -7.36 9.23
C ALA A 147 -32.94 -7.58 7.81
N LEU A 148 -33.11 -6.57 6.95
CA LEU A 148 -32.57 -6.57 5.59
C LEU A 148 -31.09 -6.11 5.54
N SER A 149 -30.56 -5.61 6.66
CA SER A 149 -29.22 -5.04 6.74
C SER A 149 -28.63 -5.22 8.15
N PRO A 150 -27.30 -5.35 8.25
CA PRO A 150 -26.62 -5.49 9.54
C PRO A 150 -26.80 -4.22 10.38
N MET A 151 -27.15 -4.40 11.66
CA MET A 151 -27.20 -3.32 12.62
C MET A 151 -25.82 -3.08 13.24
N PRO A 152 -25.29 -1.84 13.26
CA PRO A 152 -24.07 -1.52 14.00
C PRO A 152 -24.19 -1.95 15.47
N GLY A 153 -23.18 -2.65 15.98
CA GLY A 153 -23.15 -3.26 17.31
C GLY A 153 -24.02 -4.53 17.46
N GLY A 154 -24.79 -4.88 16.44
CA GLY A 154 -25.79 -5.95 16.46
C GLY A 154 -25.38 -7.25 15.78
N VAL A 155 -24.12 -7.39 15.36
CA VAL A 155 -23.64 -8.57 14.60
C VAL A 155 -22.92 -9.55 15.52
N ASP A 156 -23.34 -10.82 15.51
CA ASP A 156 -22.74 -11.89 16.33
C ASP A 156 -21.42 -12.40 15.72
N VAL A 157 -21.36 -12.54 14.39
CA VAL A 157 -20.16 -12.99 13.70
C VAL A 157 -19.83 -12.11 12.50
N VAL A 158 -18.58 -11.68 12.41
CA VAL A 158 -18.04 -11.02 11.21
C VAL A 158 -16.94 -11.88 10.61
N LEU A 159 -17.10 -12.24 9.34
CA LEU A 159 -16.10 -12.95 8.53
C LEU A 159 -15.48 -11.97 7.54
N ALA A 160 -14.16 -11.86 7.52
CA ALA A 160 -13.44 -11.01 6.58
C ALA A 160 -12.45 -11.84 5.75
N SER A 161 -12.58 -11.78 4.42
CA SER A 161 -11.69 -12.50 3.50
C SER A 161 -10.31 -11.86 3.38
N GLU A 162 -10.09 -10.66 3.94
CA GLU A 162 -8.83 -9.91 3.90
C GLU A 162 -8.77 -8.96 5.12
N LEU A 163 -7.56 -8.59 5.59
CA LEU A 163 -7.41 -7.86 6.86
C LEU A 163 -7.97 -6.42 6.82
N LEU A 164 -7.85 -5.70 5.71
CA LEU A 164 -8.42 -4.37 5.55
C LEU A 164 -9.96 -4.41 5.52
N GLU A 165 -10.56 -5.49 5.02
CA GLU A 165 -12.01 -5.72 5.13
C GLU A 165 -12.45 -5.81 6.59
N ALA A 166 -11.70 -6.51 7.44
CA ALA A 166 -11.95 -6.53 8.88
C ALA A 166 -11.86 -5.11 9.47
N GLY A 167 -10.84 -4.34 9.08
CA GLY A 167 -10.70 -2.93 9.45
C GLY A 167 -11.92 -2.08 9.08
N ARG A 168 -12.46 -2.26 7.86
CA ARG A 168 -13.68 -1.56 7.41
C ARG A 168 -14.91 -1.96 8.20
N MET A 169 -15.07 -3.23 8.57
CA MET A 169 -16.20 -3.68 9.39
C MET A 169 -16.14 -3.11 10.80
N ILE A 170 -14.93 -2.97 11.36
CA ILE A 170 -14.68 -2.29 12.63
C ILE A 170 -15.02 -0.80 12.50
N GLU A 171 -14.53 -0.12 11.47
CA GLU A 171 -14.77 1.31 11.24
C GLU A 171 -16.27 1.63 11.08
N ARG A 172 -17.02 0.74 10.41
CA ARG A 172 -18.48 0.85 10.23
C ARG A 172 -19.28 0.52 11.50
N GLY A 173 -18.63 0.06 12.55
CA GLY A 173 -19.27 -0.24 13.84
C GLY A 173 -20.01 -1.58 13.87
N PHE A 174 -19.74 -2.52 12.96
CA PHE A 174 -20.37 -3.84 12.97
C PHE A 174 -19.73 -4.80 13.98
N VAL A 175 -18.52 -4.50 14.45
CA VAL A 175 -17.80 -5.30 15.45
C VAL A 175 -17.95 -4.66 16.82
N HIS A 176 -18.39 -5.44 17.81
CA HIS A 176 -18.62 -4.98 19.19
C HIS A 176 -17.89 -5.85 20.24
N PRO A 177 -17.22 -5.25 21.24
CA PRO A 177 -16.33 -5.96 22.16
C PRO A 177 -17.03 -6.92 23.13
N LYS A 178 -18.36 -6.86 23.23
CA LYS A 178 -19.15 -7.77 24.09
C LYS A 178 -19.97 -8.82 23.33
N ARG A 179 -19.99 -8.77 21.99
CA ARG A 179 -20.90 -9.57 21.18
C ARG A 179 -20.21 -10.30 20.04
N THR A 180 -19.37 -9.60 19.29
CA THR A 180 -18.93 -10.09 17.98
C THR A 180 -17.75 -11.03 18.08
N THR A 181 -17.87 -12.21 17.47
CA THR A 181 -16.72 -13.03 17.06
C THR A 181 -16.25 -12.57 15.68
N LEU A 182 -15.07 -11.97 15.62
CA LEU A 182 -14.43 -11.52 14.38
C LEU A 182 -13.44 -12.57 13.90
N ILE A 183 -13.65 -13.10 12.71
CA ILE A 183 -12.79 -14.08 12.06
C ILE A 183 -12.27 -13.44 10.77
N ALA A 184 -10.95 -13.26 10.64
CA ALA A 184 -10.36 -12.52 9.53
C ALA A 184 -9.13 -13.21 8.95
N ALA A 185 -9.00 -13.19 7.62
CA ALA A 185 -7.74 -13.53 6.97
C ALA A 185 -6.65 -12.53 7.36
N SER A 186 -5.42 -13.00 7.61
CA SER A 186 -4.27 -12.14 7.95
C SER A 186 -3.58 -11.51 6.74
N HIS A 187 -3.79 -12.06 5.54
CA HIS A 187 -3.13 -11.56 4.33
C HIS A 187 -3.68 -10.19 3.91
N ARG A 188 -2.86 -9.46 3.14
CA ARG A 188 -3.20 -8.15 2.57
C ARG A 188 -3.35 -8.18 1.06
N VAL A 189 -4.40 -7.56 0.55
CA VAL A 189 -4.54 -7.21 -0.88
C VAL A 189 -4.58 -5.70 -1.01
N PHE A 190 -3.42 -5.10 -1.29
CA PHE A 190 -3.29 -3.63 -1.29
C PHE A 190 -4.17 -2.96 -2.33
N THR A 191 -4.93 -1.97 -1.86
CA THR A 191 -5.83 -1.15 -2.66
C THR A 191 -5.05 -0.25 -3.62
N THR A 192 -5.74 0.25 -4.65
CA THR A 192 -5.18 1.26 -5.55
C THR A 192 -4.71 2.50 -4.79
N GLN A 193 -5.43 2.91 -3.74
CA GLN A 193 -5.07 4.07 -2.91
C GLN A 193 -3.73 3.88 -2.19
N GLU A 194 -3.48 2.69 -1.64
CA GLU A 194 -2.21 2.36 -0.98
C GLU A 194 -1.04 2.32 -1.98
N LYS A 195 -1.29 1.81 -3.19
CA LYS A 195 -0.29 1.70 -4.27
C LYS A 195 0.05 3.02 -4.94
N MET A 196 -0.84 4.00 -4.90
CA MET A 196 -0.68 5.29 -5.56
C MET A 196 0.16 6.30 -4.77
N GLN A 197 0.38 6.06 -3.47
CA GLN A 197 1.19 6.98 -2.64
C GLN A 197 2.66 6.95 -3.09
N MET A 198 3.33 8.09 -3.01
CA MET A 198 4.78 8.18 -3.26
C MET A 198 5.61 7.60 -2.11
N SER A 199 5.07 7.64 -0.89
CA SER A 199 5.58 7.00 0.31
C SER A 199 4.98 5.61 0.51
N ASP A 200 5.32 4.94 1.63
CA ASP A 200 4.60 3.73 2.02
C ASP A 200 3.14 4.09 2.33
N GLY A 201 2.26 3.81 1.38
CA GLY A 201 0.83 4.08 1.48
C GLY A 201 0.04 2.96 2.14
N ARG A 202 0.70 1.87 2.57
CA ARG A 202 0.03 0.73 3.18
C ARG A 202 -0.59 1.12 4.52
N PHE A 203 -1.77 0.58 4.80
CA PHE A 203 -2.30 0.61 6.15
C PHE A 203 -1.44 -0.27 7.07
N ASP A 204 -1.26 0.17 8.31
CA ASP A 204 -0.48 -0.52 9.34
C ASP A 204 -1.23 -1.78 9.83
N ASP A 205 -0.68 -2.94 9.49
CA ASP A 205 -1.24 -4.26 9.82
C ASP A 205 -1.35 -4.48 11.34
N GLU A 206 -0.35 -4.04 12.10
CA GLU A 206 -0.34 -4.18 13.55
C GLU A 206 -1.43 -3.35 14.21
N ARG A 207 -1.68 -2.14 13.71
CA ARG A 207 -2.81 -1.31 14.16
C ARG A 207 -4.15 -1.96 13.84
N LEU A 208 -4.29 -2.60 12.67
CA LEU A 208 -5.52 -3.31 12.31
C LEU A 208 -5.76 -4.51 13.23
N HIS A 209 -4.73 -5.35 13.46
CA HIS A 209 -4.80 -6.46 14.40
C HIS A 209 -5.07 -6.00 15.84
N ALA A 210 -4.44 -4.92 16.29
CA ALA A 210 -4.70 -4.34 17.62
C ALA A 210 -6.15 -3.85 17.75
N GLY A 211 -6.68 -3.17 16.72
CA GLY A 211 -8.08 -2.76 16.66
C GLY A 211 -9.04 -3.95 16.70
N ALA A 212 -8.76 -4.98 15.91
CA ALA A 212 -9.54 -6.21 15.88
C ALA A 212 -9.60 -6.92 17.25
N ARG A 213 -8.45 -7.02 17.94
CA ARG A 213 -8.36 -7.57 19.30
C ARG A 213 -9.12 -6.73 20.33
N GLY A 214 -9.04 -5.39 20.23
CA GLY A 214 -9.63 -4.48 21.21
C GLY A 214 -11.15 -4.27 21.05
N LEU A 215 -11.69 -4.46 19.85
CA LEU A 215 -13.07 -4.11 19.51
C LEU A 215 -13.98 -5.31 19.23
N SER A 216 -13.45 -6.54 19.25
CA SER A 216 -14.25 -7.77 19.17
C SER A 216 -14.31 -8.50 20.52
N ALA A 217 -15.36 -9.30 20.73
CA ALA A 217 -15.45 -10.18 21.91
C ALA A 217 -14.49 -11.37 21.80
N ARG A 218 -14.34 -11.89 20.58
CA ARG A 218 -13.36 -12.92 20.22
C ARG A 218 -12.77 -12.59 18.86
N TYR A 219 -11.44 -12.63 18.77
CA TYR A 219 -10.73 -12.44 17.52
C TYR A 219 -10.03 -13.72 17.10
N VAL A 220 -10.25 -14.15 15.85
CA VAL A 220 -9.57 -15.28 15.20
C VAL A 220 -8.92 -14.75 13.92
N SER A 221 -7.62 -14.97 13.78
CA SER A 221 -6.89 -14.63 12.57
C SER A 221 -6.09 -15.81 12.07
N LEU A 222 -6.10 -16.02 10.76
CA LEU A 222 -5.38 -17.11 10.11
C LEU A 222 -4.96 -16.71 8.70
N ASP A 223 -3.89 -17.33 8.20
CA ASP A 223 -3.46 -17.17 6.82
C ASP A 223 -4.34 -18.02 5.88
N MET A 224 -5.55 -17.52 5.66
CA MET A 224 -6.54 -18.22 4.84
C MET A 224 -6.11 -18.36 3.38
N ALA A 225 -5.31 -17.42 2.86
CA ALA A 225 -4.84 -17.45 1.48
C ALA A 225 -3.82 -18.56 1.26
N SER A 226 -2.89 -18.74 2.20
CA SER A 226 -1.94 -19.85 2.17
C SER A 226 -2.63 -21.20 2.32
N LEU A 227 -3.61 -21.33 3.23
CA LEU A 227 -4.41 -22.54 3.38
C LEU A 227 -5.21 -22.87 2.09
N ALA A 228 -5.85 -21.88 1.49
CA ALA A 228 -6.59 -22.05 0.25
C ALA A 228 -5.66 -22.54 -0.88
N THR A 229 -4.47 -21.94 -0.98
CA THR A 229 -3.45 -22.33 -1.97
C THR A 229 -2.93 -23.75 -1.74
N ALA A 230 -2.61 -24.11 -0.49
CA ALA A 230 -2.08 -25.42 -0.14
C ALA A 230 -3.05 -26.57 -0.47
N HIS A 231 -4.35 -26.32 -0.35
CA HIS A 231 -5.40 -27.29 -0.66
C HIS A 231 -6.01 -27.13 -2.06
N GLY A 232 -5.50 -26.20 -2.87
CA GLY A 232 -6.00 -25.95 -4.23
C GLY A 232 -7.47 -25.52 -4.27
N THR A 233 -7.94 -24.77 -3.28
CA THR A 233 -9.33 -24.33 -3.13
C THR A 233 -9.47 -22.81 -3.10
N VAL A 234 -10.72 -22.33 -3.04
CA VAL A 234 -11.08 -20.92 -2.86
C VAL A 234 -11.10 -20.55 -1.37
N ILE A 235 -10.81 -19.28 -1.06
CA ILE A 235 -10.77 -18.80 0.32
C ILE A 235 -12.10 -18.96 1.07
N SER A 236 -13.23 -18.97 0.35
CA SER A 236 -14.56 -19.18 0.93
C SER A 236 -14.68 -20.52 1.66
N ALA A 237 -14.06 -21.60 1.16
CA ALA A 237 -14.05 -22.90 1.83
C ALA A 237 -13.27 -22.87 3.16
N VAL A 238 -12.13 -22.18 3.16
CA VAL A 238 -11.29 -21.96 4.35
C VAL A 238 -12.01 -21.08 5.38
N MET A 239 -12.68 -20.01 4.91
CA MET A 239 -13.53 -19.16 5.77
C MET A 239 -14.67 -19.96 6.40
N PHE A 240 -15.29 -20.87 5.66
CA PHE A 240 -16.34 -21.72 6.20
C PHE A 240 -15.81 -22.67 7.28
N GLY A 241 -14.64 -23.27 7.05
CA GLY A 241 -13.95 -24.12 8.02
C GLY A 241 -13.60 -23.35 9.30
N ALA A 242 -13.05 -22.14 9.16
CA ALA A 242 -12.72 -21.28 10.29
C ALA A 242 -13.97 -20.87 11.10
N LEU A 243 -15.09 -20.58 10.42
CA LEU A 243 -16.37 -20.29 11.05
C LEU A 243 -16.88 -21.49 11.88
N ALA A 244 -16.87 -22.68 11.29
CA ALA A 244 -17.31 -23.90 11.96
C ALA A 244 -16.37 -24.27 13.12
N GLY A 245 -15.06 -24.17 12.94
CA GLY A 245 -14.05 -24.43 13.98
C GLY A 245 -14.07 -23.43 15.12
N ALA A 246 -14.61 -22.22 14.91
CA ALA A 246 -14.83 -21.26 15.98
C ALA A 246 -15.94 -21.70 16.95
N GLY A 247 -16.79 -22.68 16.57
CA GLY A 247 -17.85 -23.22 17.41
C GLY A 247 -19.01 -22.25 17.64
N VAL A 248 -19.24 -21.32 16.70
CA VAL A 248 -20.29 -20.29 16.80
C VAL A 248 -21.58 -20.64 16.05
N LEU A 249 -21.56 -21.70 15.24
CA LEU A 249 -22.70 -22.18 14.46
C LEU A 249 -23.62 -23.08 15.29
N PRO A 250 -24.95 -23.06 15.05
CA PRO A 250 -25.91 -23.92 15.76
C PRO A 250 -25.99 -25.35 15.19
N TRP A 251 -24.99 -25.80 14.41
CA TRP A 251 -24.95 -27.12 13.80
C TRP A 251 -23.53 -27.70 13.79
N SER A 252 -23.43 -29.00 13.52
CA SER A 252 -22.18 -29.75 13.58
C SER A 252 -21.33 -29.61 12.30
N ARG A 253 -20.07 -30.06 12.39
CA ARG A 253 -19.13 -30.11 11.26
C ARG A 253 -19.68 -30.92 10.10
N GLU A 254 -20.37 -32.02 10.38
CA GLU A 254 -20.90 -32.96 9.39
C GLU A 254 -21.98 -32.31 8.51
N VAL A 255 -22.76 -31.37 9.06
CA VAL A 255 -23.73 -30.58 8.29
C VAL A 255 -23.03 -29.70 7.27
N CYS A 256 -21.96 -29.00 7.69
CA CYS A 256 -21.15 -28.18 6.79
C CYS A 256 -20.54 -29.01 5.66
N GLU A 257 -19.93 -30.16 6.00
CA GLU A 257 -19.31 -31.03 4.99
C GLU A 257 -20.33 -31.62 4.02
N ARG A 258 -21.55 -31.96 4.47
CA ARG A 258 -22.63 -32.43 3.61
C ARG A 258 -23.01 -31.39 2.57
N VAL A 259 -23.24 -30.14 3.00
CA VAL A 259 -23.59 -29.04 2.09
C VAL A 259 -22.47 -28.73 1.09
N ILE A 260 -21.20 -28.86 1.47
CA ILE A 260 -20.07 -28.77 0.54
C ILE A 260 -20.13 -29.88 -0.52
N ARG A 261 -20.44 -31.12 -0.12
CA ARG A 261 -20.59 -32.26 -1.05
C ARG A 261 -21.74 -32.04 -2.03
N ASP A 262 -22.89 -31.57 -1.54
CA ASP A 262 -24.08 -31.31 -2.33
C ASP A 262 -23.87 -30.18 -3.37
N GLY A 263 -22.95 -29.24 -3.09
CA GLY A 263 -22.59 -28.18 -4.03
C GLY A 263 -21.88 -28.65 -5.31
N GLY A 264 -21.35 -29.88 -5.34
CA GLY A 264 -20.85 -30.57 -6.55
C GLY A 264 -19.58 -30.02 -7.21
N VAL A 265 -19.19 -28.76 -6.96
CA VAL A 265 -18.03 -28.11 -7.60
C VAL A 265 -16.82 -28.11 -6.68
N GLY A 266 -15.71 -28.71 -7.13
CA GLY A 266 -14.43 -28.67 -6.41
C GLY A 266 -14.48 -29.30 -5.01
N VAL A 267 -15.41 -30.24 -4.79
CA VAL A 267 -15.76 -30.79 -3.46
C VAL A 267 -14.56 -31.22 -2.64
N GLN A 268 -13.65 -32.02 -3.21
CA GLN A 268 -12.50 -32.54 -2.48
C GLN A 268 -11.53 -31.45 -2.01
N ALA A 269 -11.23 -30.47 -2.89
CA ALA A 269 -10.38 -29.33 -2.53
C ALA A 269 -11.06 -28.44 -1.47
N SER A 270 -12.36 -28.19 -1.60
CA SER A 270 -13.17 -27.44 -0.63
C SER A 270 -13.21 -28.12 0.74
N LEU A 271 -13.44 -29.44 0.79
CA LEU A 271 -13.39 -30.20 2.04
C LEU A 271 -12.00 -30.19 2.67
N GLY A 272 -10.93 -30.27 1.86
CA GLY A 272 -9.55 -30.17 2.34
C GLY A 272 -9.26 -28.82 3.01
N GLY A 273 -9.59 -27.70 2.34
CA GLY A 273 -9.39 -26.37 2.91
C GLY A 273 -10.32 -26.05 4.08
N PHE A 274 -11.58 -26.54 4.05
CA PHE A 274 -12.52 -26.46 5.17
C PHE A 274 -11.96 -27.19 6.40
N GLY A 275 -11.54 -28.45 6.25
CA GLY A 275 -11.02 -29.27 7.34
C GLY A 275 -9.78 -28.65 7.98
N ALA A 276 -8.80 -28.24 7.16
CA ALA A 276 -7.58 -27.62 7.66
C ALA A 276 -7.85 -26.35 8.47
N ALA A 277 -8.78 -25.50 8.01
CA ALA A 277 -9.16 -24.29 8.72
C ALA A 277 -9.97 -24.57 10.00
N PHE A 278 -10.86 -25.57 9.95
CA PHE A 278 -11.62 -26.03 11.13
C PHE A 278 -10.66 -26.46 12.22
N ASP A 279 -9.73 -27.36 11.90
CA ASP A 279 -8.80 -27.94 12.87
C ASP A 279 -7.86 -26.86 13.43
N ALA A 280 -7.36 -25.94 12.58
CA ALA A 280 -6.50 -24.84 13.01
C ALA A 280 -7.18 -23.88 14.00
N VAL A 281 -8.48 -23.63 13.85
CA VAL A 281 -9.24 -22.77 14.76
C VAL A 281 -9.69 -23.52 16.02
N ALA A 282 -10.13 -24.78 15.88
CA ALA A 282 -10.62 -25.60 16.98
C ALA A 282 -9.52 -25.96 17.98
N THR A 283 -8.30 -26.25 17.49
CA THR A 283 -7.14 -26.61 18.33
C THR A 283 -6.41 -25.39 18.91
N GLY A 284 -6.78 -24.17 18.50
CA GLY A 284 -6.14 -22.94 18.95
C GLY A 284 -4.80 -22.63 18.26
N ALA A 285 -4.35 -23.44 17.30
CA ALA A 285 -3.13 -23.16 16.51
C ALA A 285 -3.17 -21.80 15.78
N ALA A 286 -4.37 -21.34 15.41
CA ALA A 286 -4.59 -20.00 14.87
C ALA A 286 -4.18 -18.85 15.84
N ARG A 287 -4.14 -19.13 17.16
CA ARG A 287 -3.79 -18.16 18.19
C ARG A 287 -2.27 -17.95 18.30
N GLU A 288 -1.46 -18.92 17.87
CA GLU A 288 0.02 -18.90 17.95
C GLU A 288 0.69 -18.33 16.69
N ALA A 289 0.07 -18.52 15.52
CA ALA A 289 0.63 -18.09 14.23
C ALA A 289 0.85 -16.56 14.13
N LEU A 290 0.08 -15.75 14.85
CA LEU A 290 0.22 -14.29 14.86
C LEU A 290 1.46 -13.81 15.65
N ALA A 291 2.01 -14.64 16.54
CA ALA A 291 3.24 -14.32 17.28
C ALA A 291 4.53 -14.69 16.50
N GLY A 292 4.40 -15.52 15.45
CA GLY A 292 5.54 -16.11 14.73
C GLY A 292 5.73 -15.62 13.29
N ALA A 293 4.82 -14.80 12.74
CA ALA A 293 4.90 -14.30 11.36
C ALA A 293 5.93 -13.16 11.19
N GLY A 294 7.15 -13.35 11.71
CA GLY A 294 8.32 -12.60 11.30
C GLY A 294 8.67 -12.98 9.86
N ALA A 295 8.67 -12.00 8.97
CA ALA A 295 8.92 -12.15 7.54
C ALA A 295 10.08 -13.14 7.25
N THR A 296 9.83 -14.10 6.35
CA THR A 296 10.85 -14.99 5.78
C THR A 296 11.86 -14.16 4.99
N ALA A 297 12.81 -13.60 5.70
CA ALA A 297 13.94 -12.88 5.14
C ALA A 297 14.80 -13.86 4.34
N LYS A 298 15.06 -13.55 3.07
CA LYS A 298 16.18 -14.17 2.37
C LYS A 298 17.45 -13.83 3.14
N SER A 299 18.10 -14.83 3.71
CA SER A 299 19.36 -14.65 4.42
C SER A 299 20.44 -14.13 3.46
N SER A 300 21.28 -13.21 3.97
CA SER A 300 22.52 -12.88 3.28
C SER A 300 23.41 -14.12 3.19
N PRO A 301 24.18 -14.32 2.11
CA PRO A 301 25.12 -15.45 2.04
C PRO A 301 26.10 -15.42 3.22
N GLU A 302 26.40 -16.59 3.81
CA GLU A 302 27.22 -16.72 5.02
C GLU A 302 28.59 -16.02 4.93
N VAL A 303 29.17 -15.98 3.72
CA VAL A 303 30.44 -15.31 3.42
C VAL A 303 30.45 -13.82 3.83
N TRP A 304 29.30 -13.17 3.92
CA TRP A 304 29.18 -11.76 4.31
C TRP A 304 29.04 -11.54 5.82
N ALA A 305 28.77 -12.58 6.61
CA ALA A 305 28.54 -12.46 8.04
C ALA A 305 29.71 -11.80 8.79
N PRO A 306 30.99 -12.13 8.53
CA PRO A 306 32.12 -11.46 9.19
C PRO A 306 32.19 -9.97 8.88
N LEU A 307 31.93 -9.59 7.62
CA LEU A 307 31.97 -8.19 7.19
C LEU A 307 30.78 -7.39 7.72
N LEU A 308 29.61 -8.01 7.84
CA LEU A 308 28.43 -7.38 8.46
C LEU A 308 28.59 -7.23 9.98
N ALA A 309 29.34 -8.13 10.63
CA ALA A 309 29.61 -8.06 12.06
C ALA A 309 30.46 -6.83 12.45
N THR A 310 31.26 -6.28 11.52
CA THR A 310 32.01 -5.04 11.75
C THR A 310 31.12 -3.80 11.86
N LEU A 311 29.86 -3.89 11.44
CA LEU A 311 28.93 -2.77 11.48
C LEU A 311 28.26 -2.63 12.86
N PRO A 312 27.91 -1.40 13.27
CA PRO A 312 27.03 -1.15 14.41
C PRO A 312 25.74 -1.97 14.38
N ALA A 313 25.28 -2.42 15.56
CA ALA A 313 24.06 -3.22 15.69
C ALA A 313 22.83 -2.62 14.95
N PRO A 314 22.58 -1.29 14.99
CA PRO A 314 21.45 -0.69 14.26
C PRO A 314 21.50 -0.86 12.73
N MET A 315 22.68 -1.08 12.14
CA MET A 315 22.83 -1.21 10.68
C MET A 315 22.68 -2.65 10.18
N ARG A 316 22.99 -3.65 11.02
CA ARG A 316 23.26 -5.03 10.58
C ARG A 316 22.07 -5.66 9.82
N GLY A 317 20.85 -5.48 10.32
CA GLY A 317 19.65 -6.02 9.68
C GLY A 317 19.44 -5.46 8.27
N ASN A 318 19.44 -4.13 8.15
CA ASN A 318 19.30 -3.46 6.85
C ASN A 318 20.49 -3.72 5.92
N ALA A 319 21.71 -3.83 6.46
CA ALA A 319 22.90 -4.15 5.70
C ALA A 319 22.86 -5.58 5.11
N ALA A 320 22.36 -6.56 5.86
CA ALA A 320 22.18 -7.92 5.37
C ALA A 320 21.22 -7.98 4.17
N HIS A 321 20.06 -7.30 4.28
CA HIS A 321 19.14 -7.15 3.15
C HIS A 321 19.76 -6.38 1.98
N GLY A 322 20.54 -5.35 2.29
CA GLY A 322 21.26 -4.53 1.32
C GLY A 322 22.23 -5.34 0.48
N VAL A 323 23.04 -6.20 1.11
CA VAL A 323 23.98 -7.09 0.42
C VAL A 323 23.25 -8.00 -0.58
N VAL A 324 22.17 -8.67 -0.16
CA VAL A 324 21.38 -9.53 -1.06
C VAL A 324 20.90 -8.74 -2.29
N ARG A 325 20.41 -7.52 -2.06
CA ARG A 325 19.90 -6.64 -3.12
C ARG A 325 21.00 -6.18 -4.08
N VAL A 326 22.15 -5.80 -3.55
CA VAL A 326 23.30 -5.31 -4.32
C VAL A 326 23.95 -6.44 -5.15
N LEU A 327 24.01 -7.65 -4.61
CA LEU A 327 24.47 -8.85 -5.33
C LEU A 327 23.53 -9.23 -6.48
N ASP A 328 22.22 -9.21 -6.24
CA ASP A 328 21.23 -9.45 -7.31
C ASP A 328 21.26 -8.35 -8.38
N TYR A 329 21.60 -7.12 -7.99
CA TYR A 329 21.72 -5.97 -8.87
C TYR A 329 22.96 -6.02 -9.77
N GLN A 330 24.17 -6.15 -9.20
CA GLN A 330 25.44 -5.96 -9.93
C GLN A 330 26.46 -7.09 -9.75
N ASP A 331 27.20 -7.16 -8.65
CA ASP A 331 28.22 -8.18 -8.38
C ASP A 331 28.74 -8.07 -6.93
N SER A 332 29.62 -8.99 -6.53
CA SER A 332 30.25 -9.01 -5.20
C SER A 332 31.17 -7.83 -4.94
N ALA A 333 31.85 -7.29 -5.96
CA ALA A 333 32.69 -6.10 -5.81
C ALA A 333 31.85 -4.86 -5.45
N TYR A 334 30.68 -4.71 -6.06
CA TYR A 334 29.72 -3.66 -5.72
C TYR A 334 29.08 -3.88 -4.33
N GLY A 335 28.90 -5.14 -3.93
CA GLY A 335 28.54 -5.51 -2.55
C GLY A 335 29.55 -5.06 -1.51
N ARG A 336 30.86 -5.19 -1.80
CA ARG A 336 31.92 -4.72 -0.91
C ARG A 336 31.90 -3.20 -0.78
N LEU A 337 31.80 -2.50 -1.91
CA LEU A 337 31.66 -1.04 -1.92
C LEU A 337 30.47 -0.55 -1.09
N TYR A 338 29.35 -1.27 -1.10
CA TYR A 338 28.21 -0.95 -0.24
C TYR A 338 28.58 -1.02 1.24
N VAL A 339 29.22 -2.10 1.69
CA VAL A 339 29.61 -2.25 3.10
C VAL A 339 30.72 -1.28 3.49
N GLU A 340 31.71 -1.04 2.62
CA GLU A 340 32.77 -0.04 2.82
C GLU A 340 32.18 1.36 3.07
N ARG A 341 31.16 1.75 2.29
CA ARG A 341 30.45 3.00 2.52
C ARG A 341 29.73 3.04 3.87
N LEU A 342 29.09 1.94 4.29
CA LEU A 342 28.47 1.86 5.61
C LEU A 342 29.50 1.96 6.73
N GLN A 343 30.68 1.36 6.56
CA GLN A 343 31.78 1.46 7.53
C GLN A 343 32.26 2.91 7.66
N ARG A 344 32.39 3.68 6.57
CA ARG A 344 32.73 5.11 6.64
C ARG A 344 31.72 5.92 7.47
N ILE A 345 30.42 5.69 7.23
CA ILE A 345 29.35 6.32 8.00
C ILE A 345 29.43 5.93 9.48
N ALA A 346 29.65 4.64 9.76
CA ALA A 346 29.77 4.13 11.13
C ALA A 346 30.95 4.75 11.88
N VAL A 347 32.10 4.90 11.21
CA VAL A 347 33.29 5.56 11.77
C VAL A 347 32.99 7.03 12.08
N ALA A 348 32.33 7.75 11.17
CA ALA A 348 31.96 9.14 11.39
C ALA A 348 30.94 9.32 12.54
N ALA A 349 30.07 8.34 12.77
CA ALA A 349 29.06 8.40 13.82
C ALA A 349 29.64 8.25 15.25
N GLY A 350 30.76 7.54 15.44
CA GLY A 350 31.28 7.22 16.76
C GLY A 350 30.45 6.14 17.48
N ASP A 351 30.16 6.31 18.77
CA ASP A 351 29.41 5.32 19.56
C ASP A 351 27.87 5.46 19.38
N PRO A 352 27.21 4.51 18.68
CA PRO A 352 25.78 4.53 18.44
C PRO A 352 24.93 4.26 19.69
N ALA A 353 25.49 3.69 20.76
CA ALA A 353 24.77 3.40 22.00
C ALA A 353 24.54 4.66 22.84
N ALA A 354 25.28 5.73 22.57
CA ALA A 354 25.19 6.97 23.33
C ALA A 354 23.89 7.75 23.04
N GLN A 355 23.29 7.62 21.85
CA GLN A 355 22.12 8.40 21.45
C GLN A 355 21.17 7.62 20.53
N SER A 356 19.89 7.51 20.90
CA SER A 356 18.86 6.81 20.11
C SER A 356 18.70 7.35 18.68
N ALA A 357 18.80 8.68 18.50
CA ALA A 357 18.72 9.31 17.17
C ALA A 357 19.87 8.88 16.23
N LEU A 358 21.05 8.59 16.79
CA LEU A 358 22.20 8.13 16.03
C LEU A 358 22.00 6.70 15.51
N GLY A 359 21.48 5.82 16.36
CA GLY A 359 21.11 4.46 15.97
C GLY A 359 20.05 4.44 14.85
N ALA A 360 19.04 5.32 14.93
CA ALA A 360 18.03 5.48 13.88
C ALA A 360 18.66 5.97 12.57
N ALA A 361 19.50 7.02 12.62
CA ALA A 361 20.19 7.55 11.45
C ALA A 361 21.04 6.49 10.72
N LEU A 362 21.79 5.68 11.48
CA LEU A 362 22.60 4.59 10.95
C LEU A 362 21.76 3.47 10.30
N SER A 363 20.68 3.07 10.97
CA SER A 363 19.73 2.09 10.42
C SER A 363 19.15 2.56 9.08
N GLU A 364 18.70 3.81 9.03
CA GLU A 364 18.10 4.40 7.84
C GLU A 364 19.11 4.65 6.73
N ALA A 365 20.33 5.06 7.06
CA ALA A 365 21.42 5.20 6.09
C ALA A 365 21.74 3.85 5.43
N ALA A 366 21.76 2.74 6.20
CA ALA A 366 21.97 1.41 5.66
C ALA A 366 20.85 1.01 4.68
N ARG A 367 19.59 1.25 5.05
CA ARG A 367 18.42 0.94 4.22
C ARG A 367 18.42 1.74 2.92
N HIS A 368 18.55 3.06 3.02
CA HIS A 368 18.44 3.96 1.87
C HIS A 368 19.64 3.89 0.94
N LEU A 369 20.86 3.69 1.46
CA LEU A 369 22.02 3.46 0.61
C LEU A 369 21.85 2.20 -0.23
N ALA A 370 21.33 1.11 0.34
CA ALA A 370 21.07 -0.12 -0.42
C ALA A 370 20.02 0.11 -1.52
N LEU A 371 18.92 0.80 -1.20
CA LEU A 371 17.87 1.12 -2.16
C LEU A 371 18.40 2.00 -3.29
N TRP A 372 19.17 3.04 -2.95
CA TRP A 372 19.70 3.98 -3.93
C TRP A 372 20.79 3.35 -4.80
N MET A 373 21.73 2.58 -4.22
CA MET A 373 22.75 1.87 -5.00
C MET A 373 22.18 0.85 -5.98
N THR A 374 20.90 0.45 -5.82
CA THR A 374 20.20 -0.53 -6.64
C THR A 374 18.96 0.07 -7.31
N TYR A 375 19.12 1.29 -7.81
CA TYR A 375 18.12 2.04 -8.57
C TYR A 375 17.64 1.30 -9.83
N GLU A 376 16.44 1.65 -10.29
CA GLU A 376 15.85 1.05 -11.49
C GLU A 376 16.37 1.74 -12.75
N ASP A 377 17.36 1.11 -13.41
CA ASP A 377 17.76 1.47 -14.76
C ASP A 377 17.14 0.55 -15.82
N VAL A 378 17.30 0.91 -17.09
CA VAL A 378 16.76 0.14 -18.21
C VAL A 378 17.27 -1.30 -18.21
N ILE A 379 18.55 -1.52 -17.84
CA ILE A 379 19.15 -2.86 -17.74
C ILE A 379 18.42 -3.69 -16.67
N ARG A 380 18.19 -3.11 -15.49
CA ARG A 380 17.54 -3.73 -14.34
C ARG A 380 16.07 -3.99 -14.61
N VAL A 381 15.36 -3.02 -15.19
CA VAL A 381 13.95 -3.16 -15.60
C VAL A 381 13.82 -4.29 -16.62
N ALA A 382 14.72 -4.37 -17.60
CA ALA A 382 14.73 -5.44 -18.59
C ALA A 382 15.01 -6.81 -17.95
N ASP A 383 15.99 -6.89 -17.04
CA ASP A 383 16.25 -8.12 -16.27
C ASP A 383 14.99 -8.57 -15.52
N LEU A 384 14.42 -7.71 -14.67
CA LEU A 384 13.23 -7.99 -13.87
C LEU A 384 12.03 -8.43 -14.72
N LYS A 385 11.79 -7.79 -15.86
CA LYS A 385 10.69 -8.14 -16.78
C LYS A 385 10.90 -9.49 -17.47
N SER A 386 12.15 -9.91 -17.68
CA SER A 386 12.52 -11.16 -18.35
C SER A 386 12.68 -12.38 -17.42
N ARG A 387 12.55 -12.21 -16.09
CA ARG A 387 12.75 -13.30 -15.10
C ARG A 387 11.66 -14.37 -15.20
N ARG A 388 12.08 -15.64 -15.16
CA ARG A 388 11.16 -16.80 -15.12
C ARG A 388 10.21 -16.74 -13.92
N SER A 389 10.73 -16.38 -12.75
CA SER A 389 9.91 -16.24 -11.52
C SER A 389 8.80 -15.20 -11.67
N ARG A 390 9.03 -14.12 -12.44
CA ARG A 390 7.99 -13.13 -12.74
C ARG A 390 6.89 -13.71 -13.62
N VAL A 391 7.26 -14.45 -14.68
CA VAL A 391 6.29 -15.08 -15.58
C VAL A 391 5.45 -16.11 -14.82
N ALA A 392 6.09 -16.95 -13.99
CA ALA A 392 5.40 -17.92 -13.14
C ALA A 392 4.41 -17.22 -12.18
N ARG A 393 4.83 -16.13 -11.54
CA ARG A 393 3.97 -15.33 -10.66
C ARG A 393 2.78 -14.70 -11.41
N ILE A 394 3.00 -14.14 -12.59
CA ILE A 394 1.90 -13.55 -13.38
C ILE A 394 0.91 -14.65 -13.81
N ARG A 395 1.40 -15.84 -14.19
CA ARG A 395 0.55 -16.98 -14.54
C ARG A 395 -0.28 -17.45 -13.34
N SER A 396 0.32 -17.52 -12.15
CA SER A 396 -0.42 -17.89 -10.93
C SER A 396 -1.45 -16.82 -10.55
N GLU A 397 -1.08 -15.53 -10.62
CA GLU A 397 -2.01 -14.41 -10.38
C GLU A 397 -3.16 -14.37 -11.39
N SER A 398 -2.93 -14.76 -12.65
CA SER A 398 -3.95 -14.80 -13.68
C SER A 398 -4.80 -16.08 -13.67
N ARG A 399 -4.49 -17.06 -12.80
CA ARG A 399 -5.15 -18.38 -12.74
C ARG A 399 -5.24 -19.09 -14.12
N ALA A 400 -4.24 -18.89 -14.98
CA ALA A 400 -4.24 -19.50 -16.31
C ALA A 400 -3.94 -20.99 -16.21
N ARG A 401 -4.75 -21.82 -16.87
CA ARG A 401 -4.66 -23.29 -16.85
C ARG A 401 -3.47 -23.80 -17.67
N ASP A 402 -3.09 -25.04 -17.44
CA ASP A 402 -2.11 -25.71 -18.30
C ASP A 402 -2.65 -25.83 -19.72
N GLY A 403 -1.82 -25.46 -20.70
CA GLY A 403 -2.21 -25.35 -22.11
C GLY A 403 -2.76 -23.98 -22.53
N GLU A 404 -3.17 -23.10 -21.60
CA GLU A 404 -3.62 -21.75 -21.94
C GLU A 404 -2.44 -20.81 -22.27
N ILE A 405 -2.60 -20.06 -23.36
CA ILE A 405 -1.62 -19.09 -23.84
C ILE A 405 -1.76 -17.79 -23.05
N LEU A 406 -0.74 -17.48 -22.24
CA LEU A 406 -0.62 -16.20 -21.54
C LEU A 406 0.19 -15.21 -22.39
N GLN A 407 -0.39 -14.07 -22.75
CA GLN A 407 0.32 -12.97 -23.40
C GLN A 407 0.57 -11.82 -22.43
N ILE A 408 1.84 -11.45 -22.24
CA ILE A 408 2.23 -10.31 -21.40
C ILE A 408 2.75 -9.22 -22.33
N VAL A 409 2.18 -8.02 -22.21
CA VAL A 409 2.59 -6.84 -22.98
C VAL A 409 3.14 -5.79 -22.02
N GLU A 410 4.41 -5.42 -22.23
CA GLU A 410 5.08 -4.38 -21.47
C GLU A 410 4.85 -3.03 -22.13
N TYR A 411 4.36 -2.07 -21.35
CA TYR A 411 4.20 -0.69 -21.77
C TYR A 411 5.45 0.08 -21.36
N LEU A 412 6.21 0.55 -22.35
CA LEU A 412 7.46 1.27 -22.15
C LEU A 412 7.38 2.64 -22.82
N LYS A 413 8.08 3.63 -22.30
CA LYS A 413 8.24 4.95 -22.93
C LYS A 413 9.73 5.28 -22.98
N PRO A 414 10.52 4.63 -23.86
CA PRO A 414 11.93 4.95 -23.98
C PRO A 414 12.08 6.35 -24.57
N GLY A 415 12.82 7.22 -23.87
CA GLY A 415 13.22 8.53 -24.34
C GLY A 415 14.72 8.59 -24.67
N VAL A 416 15.18 9.78 -25.07
CA VAL A 416 16.62 9.99 -25.33
C VAL A 416 17.44 9.84 -24.06
N ASP A 417 16.90 10.28 -22.92
CA ASP A 417 17.57 10.20 -21.63
C ASP A 417 17.76 8.74 -21.19
N GLU A 418 16.79 7.86 -21.42
CA GLU A 418 16.90 6.43 -21.13
C GLU A 418 17.97 5.74 -21.98
N VAL A 419 18.11 6.15 -23.25
CA VAL A 419 19.16 5.63 -24.13
C VAL A 419 20.53 6.16 -23.69
N ALA A 420 20.65 7.47 -23.46
CA ALA A 420 21.88 8.11 -23.00
C ALA A 420 22.35 7.54 -21.65
N ALA A 421 21.42 7.16 -20.77
CA ALA A 421 21.69 6.58 -19.46
C ALA A 421 22.45 5.25 -19.51
N ILE A 422 22.26 4.44 -20.55
CA ILE A 422 22.90 3.11 -20.71
C ILE A 422 24.29 3.25 -21.38
N LEU A 423 24.47 4.27 -22.20
CA LEU A 423 25.72 4.49 -22.94
C LEU A 423 26.89 4.83 -22.01
N PRO A 424 28.13 4.52 -22.42
CA PRO A 424 29.33 4.98 -21.71
C PRO A 424 29.29 6.49 -21.47
N ARG A 425 29.80 6.94 -20.32
CA ARG A 425 29.73 8.33 -19.83
C ARG A 425 29.86 9.40 -20.92
N THR A 426 30.92 9.36 -21.71
CA THR A 426 31.22 10.38 -22.72
C THR A 426 30.21 10.39 -23.86
N LEU A 427 29.82 9.21 -24.35
CA LEU A 427 28.85 9.06 -25.44
C LEU A 427 27.44 9.44 -24.99
N GLY A 428 27.05 9.00 -23.79
CA GLY A 428 25.77 9.36 -23.18
C GLY A 428 25.64 10.87 -23.00
N ALA A 429 26.69 11.52 -22.47
CA ALA A 429 26.69 12.97 -22.27
C ALA A 429 26.55 13.71 -23.62
N ARG A 430 27.35 13.34 -24.62
CA ARG A 430 27.26 13.93 -25.96
C ARG A 430 25.88 13.78 -26.59
N LEU A 431 25.24 12.62 -26.43
CA LEU A 431 23.89 12.37 -26.93
C LEU A 431 22.86 13.26 -26.23
N ARG A 432 22.93 13.36 -24.90
CA ARG A 432 22.03 14.20 -24.11
C ARG A 432 22.22 15.68 -24.46
N ASP A 433 23.45 16.16 -24.53
CA ASP A 433 23.77 17.56 -24.86
C ASP A 433 23.33 17.92 -26.29
N TRP A 434 23.46 16.99 -27.23
CA TRP A 434 22.90 17.14 -28.57
C TRP A 434 21.37 17.26 -28.53
N ALA A 435 20.70 16.41 -27.75
CA ALA A 435 19.24 16.40 -27.64
C ALA A 435 18.71 17.68 -26.97
N VAL A 436 19.38 18.17 -25.92
CA VAL A 436 19.11 19.47 -25.30
C VAL A 436 19.22 20.59 -26.32
N ARG A 437 20.37 20.70 -27.01
CA ARG A 437 20.62 21.77 -28.00
C ARG A 437 19.63 21.77 -29.16
N ARG A 438 19.09 20.61 -29.52
CA ARG A 438 18.12 20.45 -30.61
C ARG A 438 16.66 20.52 -30.14
N GLY A 439 16.39 20.72 -28.84
CA GLY A 439 15.03 20.70 -28.28
C GLY A 439 14.34 19.33 -28.43
N LYS A 440 15.12 18.25 -28.45
CA LYS A 440 14.66 16.89 -28.76
C LYS A 440 14.53 15.97 -27.55
N LEU A 441 14.84 16.44 -26.34
CA LEU A 441 14.77 15.65 -25.11
C LEU A 441 13.42 14.91 -24.97
N ASP A 442 12.31 15.63 -25.13
CA ASP A 442 10.96 15.07 -24.98
C ASP A 442 10.36 14.53 -26.27
N SER A 443 11.02 14.76 -27.41
CA SER A 443 10.49 14.45 -28.75
C SER A 443 10.46 12.95 -29.07
N LEU A 444 11.23 12.14 -28.35
CA LEU A 444 11.40 10.71 -28.61
C LEU A 444 10.77 9.81 -27.54
N ASN A 445 9.96 10.37 -26.62
CA ASN A 445 9.23 9.63 -25.57
C ASN A 445 8.02 8.85 -26.12
N ARG A 446 8.22 8.06 -27.18
CA ARG A 446 7.14 7.29 -27.82
C ARG A 446 6.78 6.06 -26.98
N GLY A 447 5.48 5.91 -26.69
CA GLY A 447 4.95 4.70 -26.07
C GLY A 447 5.17 3.48 -26.96
N MET A 448 5.81 2.46 -26.40
CA MET A 448 6.10 1.19 -27.04
C MET A 448 5.39 0.06 -26.30
N HIS A 449 4.67 -0.77 -27.05
CA HIS A 449 4.05 -1.99 -26.56
C HIS A 449 4.94 -3.16 -26.95
N LEU A 450 5.59 -3.76 -25.95
CA LEU A 450 6.52 -4.86 -26.17
C LEU A 450 5.91 -6.16 -25.65
N PRO A 451 5.44 -7.08 -26.50
CA PRO A 451 4.99 -8.38 -26.05
C PRO A 451 6.18 -9.20 -25.52
N SER A 452 6.32 -9.31 -24.20
CA SER A 452 7.46 -9.96 -23.54
C SER A 452 7.38 -11.49 -23.58
N THR A 453 6.24 -12.05 -23.97
CA THR A 453 6.05 -13.49 -24.21
C THR A 453 6.42 -13.93 -25.63
N HIS A 454 6.61 -12.98 -26.56
CA HIS A 454 7.08 -13.30 -27.91
C HIS A 454 8.60 -13.41 -27.93
N VAL A 455 9.15 -14.29 -28.78
CA VAL A 455 10.60 -14.54 -28.89
C VAL A 455 11.39 -13.24 -29.10
N ARG A 456 10.95 -12.37 -30.02
CA ARG A 456 11.62 -11.10 -30.31
C ARG A 456 11.62 -10.15 -29.11
N GLY A 457 10.47 -10.00 -28.45
CA GLY A 457 10.34 -9.11 -27.29
C GLY A 457 11.14 -9.61 -26.09
N TYR A 458 11.08 -10.92 -25.83
CA TYR A 458 11.89 -11.58 -24.81
C TYR A 458 13.39 -11.42 -25.09
N LEU A 459 13.84 -11.71 -26.31
CA LEU A 459 15.25 -11.59 -26.70
C LEU A 459 15.75 -10.15 -26.53
N MET A 460 14.96 -9.15 -26.91
CA MET A 460 15.32 -7.74 -26.70
C MET A 460 15.54 -7.43 -25.21
N LEU A 461 14.63 -7.86 -24.32
CA LEU A 461 14.80 -7.69 -22.88
C LEU A 461 16.03 -8.43 -22.35
N ARG A 462 16.30 -9.65 -22.85
CA ARG A 462 17.49 -10.43 -22.46
C ARG A 462 18.79 -9.77 -22.93
N LEU A 463 18.83 -9.22 -24.14
CA LEU A 463 19.99 -8.49 -24.64
C LEU A 463 20.28 -7.25 -23.80
N LEU A 464 19.24 -6.47 -23.44
CA LEU A 464 19.39 -5.33 -22.54
C LEU A 464 19.87 -5.76 -21.14
N ALA A 465 19.30 -6.84 -20.59
CA ALA A 465 19.72 -7.39 -19.29
C ALA A 465 21.19 -7.86 -19.29
N ARG A 466 21.70 -8.37 -20.41
CA ARG A 466 23.10 -8.78 -20.57
C ARG A 466 24.09 -7.62 -20.52
N LEU A 467 23.64 -6.37 -20.64
CA LEU A 467 24.49 -5.18 -20.48
C LEU A 467 24.83 -4.86 -19.01
N ARG A 468 24.40 -5.69 -18.04
CA ARG A 468 24.73 -5.57 -16.61
C ARG A 468 26.20 -5.24 -16.30
N PRO A 469 27.23 -5.87 -16.93
CA PRO A 469 28.62 -5.50 -16.68
C PRO A 469 28.97 -4.07 -17.15
N LEU A 470 28.33 -3.58 -18.21
CA LEU A 470 28.55 -2.24 -18.75
C LEU A 470 27.91 -1.15 -17.89
N ARG A 471 26.98 -1.49 -16.99
CA ARG A 471 26.32 -0.54 -16.10
C ARG A 471 27.31 0.36 -15.37
N ARG A 472 28.39 -0.19 -14.81
CA ARG A 472 29.40 0.59 -14.07
C ARG A 472 30.14 1.63 -14.93
N ARG A 473 30.07 1.52 -16.26
CA ARG A 473 30.66 2.47 -17.22
C ARG A 473 29.62 3.46 -17.77
N SER A 474 28.34 3.28 -17.46
CA SER A 474 27.27 4.07 -18.05
C SER A 474 27.26 5.50 -17.48
N LEU A 475 26.74 6.45 -18.27
CA LEU A 475 26.54 7.83 -17.83
C LEU A 475 25.72 7.86 -16.54
N ARG A 476 24.63 7.09 -16.52
CA ARG A 476 23.71 7.06 -15.39
C ARG A 476 24.38 6.60 -14.11
N PHE A 477 25.18 5.53 -14.17
CA PHE A 477 25.87 5.04 -13.00
C PHE A 477 26.79 6.11 -12.42
N HIS A 478 27.54 6.83 -13.26
CA HIS A 478 28.42 7.90 -12.82
C HIS A 478 27.65 9.03 -12.09
N GLU A 479 26.53 9.49 -12.65
CA GLU A 479 25.69 10.54 -12.05
C GLU A 479 25.05 10.10 -10.72
N GLU A 480 24.71 8.81 -10.60
CA GLU A 480 24.23 8.22 -9.36
C GLU A 480 25.34 8.12 -8.33
N GLN A 481 26.54 7.66 -8.69
CA GLN A 481 27.65 7.58 -7.76
C GLN A 481 28.06 8.97 -7.23
N LEU A 482 28.11 9.99 -8.08
CA LEU A 482 28.42 11.36 -7.63
C LEU A 482 27.39 11.88 -6.62
N ALA A 483 26.11 11.64 -6.85
CA ALA A 483 25.04 12.07 -5.95
C ALA A 483 25.04 11.27 -4.63
N ILE A 484 25.30 9.97 -4.70
CA ILE A 484 25.46 9.11 -3.51
C ILE A 484 26.65 9.60 -2.68
N GLU A 485 27.81 9.81 -3.29
CA GLU A 485 29.00 10.29 -2.55
C GLU A 485 28.78 11.68 -1.95
N ARG A 486 28.09 12.59 -2.66
CA ARG A 486 27.72 13.90 -2.11
C ARG A 486 26.84 13.77 -0.86
N TRP A 487 25.86 12.86 -0.89
CA TRP A 487 25.00 12.60 0.25
C TRP A 487 25.73 11.93 1.42
N LEU A 488 26.60 10.96 1.13
CA LEU A 488 27.44 10.29 2.13
C LEU A 488 28.36 11.29 2.83
N ALA A 489 29.04 12.16 2.08
CA ALA A 489 29.90 13.19 2.63
C ALA A 489 29.15 14.17 3.55
N ALA A 490 27.90 14.50 3.21
CA ALA A 490 27.05 15.33 4.06
C ALA A 490 26.66 14.61 5.37
N LEU A 491 26.30 13.32 5.29
CA LEU A 491 26.02 12.51 6.48
C LEU A 491 27.25 12.41 7.39
N GLU A 492 28.41 12.07 6.84
CA GLU A 492 29.66 11.93 7.60
C GLU A 492 30.01 13.22 8.37
N ARG A 493 29.73 14.39 7.80
CA ARG A 493 29.97 15.69 8.46
C ARG A 493 28.92 16.05 9.51
N LEU A 494 27.66 15.66 9.30
CA LEU A 494 26.55 16.07 10.16
C LEU A 494 26.24 15.08 11.28
N LEU A 495 26.64 13.81 11.15
CA LEU A 495 26.47 12.79 12.18
C LEU A 495 27.09 13.16 13.54
N PRO A 496 28.35 13.63 13.63
CA PRO A 496 28.94 14.03 14.91
C PRO A 496 28.30 15.29 15.52
N VAL A 497 27.80 16.18 14.65
CA VAL A 497 27.46 17.56 15.01
C VAL A 497 25.97 17.71 15.33
N SER A 498 25.10 16.98 14.63
CA SER A 498 23.66 16.96 14.87
C SER A 498 23.03 15.63 14.45
N PRO A 499 23.00 14.64 15.36
CA PRO A 499 22.39 13.33 15.09
C PRO A 499 20.91 13.41 14.68
N ALA A 500 20.17 14.39 15.22
CA ALA A 500 18.78 14.63 14.84
C ALA A 500 18.64 15.07 13.37
N PHE A 501 19.48 16.00 12.90
CA PHE A 501 19.46 16.41 11.49
C PHE A 501 19.96 15.29 10.58
N ALA A 502 21.00 14.57 11.00
CA ALA A 502 21.54 13.43 10.25
C ALA A 502 20.52 12.30 10.08
N ALA A 503 19.65 12.06 11.07
CA ALA A 503 18.56 11.10 10.95
C ALA A 503 17.58 11.48 9.82
N GLU A 504 17.20 12.75 9.71
CA GLU A 504 16.34 13.23 8.62
C GLU A 504 17.06 13.22 7.27
N LEU A 505 18.36 13.57 7.26
CA LEU A 505 19.18 13.50 6.06
C LEU A 505 19.33 12.06 5.55
N ALA A 506 19.40 11.08 6.46
CA ALA A 506 19.45 9.67 6.10
C ALA A 506 18.17 9.22 5.37
N GLU A 507 17.02 9.84 5.67
CA GLU A 507 15.72 9.59 5.02
C GLU A 507 15.54 10.31 3.68
N LEU A 508 16.34 11.35 3.38
CA LEU A 508 16.20 12.16 2.16
C LEU A 508 16.15 11.33 0.85
N PRO A 509 16.96 10.27 0.65
CA PRO A 509 16.89 9.45 -0.57
C PRO A 509 15.52 8.78 -0.80
N ARG A 510 14.62 8.77 0.19
CA ARG A 510 13.24 8.28 0.06
C ARG A 510 12.46 8.96 -1.08
N VAL A 511 12.80 10.19 -1.45
CA VAL A 511 12.17 10.92 -2.56
C VAL A 511 12.59 10.41 -3.95
N LEU A 512 13.67 9.63 -4.04
CA LEU A 512 14.17 9.06 -5.29
C LEU A 512 13.37 7.80 -5.64
N LYS A 513 12.52 7.89 -6.68
CA LYS A 513 11.62 6.79 -7.09
C LYS A 513 11.66 6.52 -8.59
N GLY A 514 11.45 5.25 -8.93
CA GLY A 514 11.17 4.78 -10.28
C GLY A 514 12.26 5.09 -11.31
N TYR A 515 11.84 5.19 -12.57
CA TYR A 515 12.66 5.47 -13.75
C TYR A 515 11.99 6.56 -14.61
N GLY A 516 12.71 7.06 -15.61
CA GLY A 516 12.24 8.11 -16.52
C GLY A 516 11.75 9.36 -15.82
N ASP A 517 10.58 9.88 -16.21
CA ASP A 517 10.04 11.14 -15.66
C ASP A 517 9.81 11.12 -14.15
N THR A 518 9.41 9.97 -13.59
CA THR A 518 9.24 9.83 -12.14
C THR A 518 10.57 10.01 -11.43
N HIS A 519 11.64 9.43 -11.97
CA HIS A 519 12.97 9.62 -11.43
C HIS A 519 13.46 11.06 -11.63
N ARG A 520 13.26 11.63 -12.82
CA ARG A 520 13.66 13.02 -13.13
C ARG A 520 13.09 14.00 -12.11
N ARG A 521 11.79 13.87 -11.78
CA ARG A 521 11.13 14.66 -10.74
C ARG A 521 11.73 14.39 -9.36
N GLY A 522 11.84 13.13 -8.96
CA GLY A 522 12.43 12.76 -7.67
C GLY A 522 13.85 13.29 -7.49
N ARG A 523 14.66 13.27 -8.55
CA ARG A 523 16.01 13.85 -8.56
C ARG A 523 15.99 15.37 -8.42
N ALA A 524 15.12 16.06 -9.14
CA ALA A 524 14.97 17.51 -9.01
C ALA A 524 14.56 17.91 -7.59
N THR A 525 13.61 17.18 -6.99
CA THR A 525 13.19 17.36 -5.60
C THR A 525 14.33 17.09 -4.61
N PHE A 526 15.07 15.99 -4.78
CA PHE A 526 16.24 15.69 -3.96
C PHE A 526 17.25 16.83 -4.02
N THR A 527 17.66 17.24 -5.23
CA THR A 527 18.62 18.31 -5.45
C THR A 527 18.13 19.62 -4.85
N ARG A 528 16.84 19.94 -5.01
CA ARG A 528 16.23 21.15 -4.46
C ARG A 528 16.32 21.18 -2.93
N ILE A 529 15.98 20.09 -2.24
CA ILE A 529 16.08 20.01 -0.77
C ILE A 529 17.54 20.07 -0.33
N PHE A 530 18.42 19.34 -1.03
CA PHE A 530 19.83 19.26 -0.69
C PHE A 530 20.51 20.63 -0.82
N ASP A 531 20.36 21.30 -1.95
CA ASP A 531 21.02 22.57 -2.25
C ASP A 531 20.53 23.73 -1.38
N THR A 532 19.35 23.59 -0.74
CA THR A 532 18.75 24.66 0.06
C THR A 532 18.88 24.44 1.56
N LEU A 533 18.48 23.27 2.07
CA LEU A 533 18.47 22.98 3.50
C LEU A 533 19.77 22.30 3.96
N VAL A 534 20.26 21.32 3.19
CA VAL A 534 21.44 20.54 3.57
C VAL A 534 22.71 21.36 3.41
N GLU A 535 22.89 22.05 2.28
CA GLU A 535 24.05 22.93 2.07
C GLU A 535 24.08 24.09 3.09
N ARG A 536 22.92 24.65 3.46
CA ARG A 536 22.82 25.64 4.53
C ARG A 536 23.29 25.07 5.88
N ALA A 537 22.89 23.85 6.21
CA ALA A 537 23.34 23.17 7.43
C ALA A 537 24.85 22.87 7.41
N LEU A 538 25.40 22.47 6.24
CA LEU A 538 26.83 22.21 6.07
C LEU A 538 27.68 23.49 6.14
N ALA A 539 27.14 24.62 5.66
CA ALA A 539 27.80 25.92 5.70
C ALA A 539 27.85 26.54 7.10
N ALA A 540 26.92 26.18 7.99
CA ALA A 540 26.88 26.70 9.35
C ALA A 540 28.10 26.29 10.20
N GLY A 541 28.82 25.22 9.83
CA GLY A 541 30.07 24.78 10.47
C GLY A 541 29.93 24.24 11.92
N ALA A 542 28.77 24.43 12.54
CA ALA A 542 28.41 23.96 13.88
C ALA A 542 27.03 23.25 13.86
N ALA A 543 26.50 22.89 15.04
CA ALA A 543 25.17 22.31 15.17
C ALA A 543 24.14 23.21 14.44
N PRO A 544 23.40 22.69 13.45
CA PRO A 544 22.33 23.43 12.80
C PRO A 544 21.33 23.95 13.83
N ALA A 545 20.68 25.08 13.51
CA ALA A 545 19.67 25.67 14.39
C ALA A 545 18.62 24.63 14.82
N GLY A 546 18.08 24.76 16.04
CA GLY A 546 17.21 23.74 16.65
C GLY A 546 15.97 23.33 15.82
N GLY A 547 15.52 24.18 14.88
CA GLY A 547 14.43 23.86 13.94
C GLY A 547 14.84 23.15 12.64
N ALA A 548 16.13 23.10 12.30
CA ALA A 548 16.60 22.67 10.98
C ALA A 548 16.26 21.19 10.67
N ALA A 549 16.30 20.31 11.67
CA ALA A 549 15.90 18.92 11.49
C ALA A 549 14.39 18.82 11.17
N GLN A 550 13.55 19.60 11.86
CA GLN A 550 12.11 19.64 11.61
C GLN A 550 11.79 20.27 10.24
N GLU A 551 12.54 21.29 9.82
CA GLU A 551 12.44 21.88 8.48
C GLU A 551 12.73 20.83 7.40
N LEU A 552 13.83 20.07 7.54
CA LEU A 552 14.20 19.01 6.62
C LEU A 552 13.14 17.90 6.56
N ARG A 553 12.67 17.43 7.73
CA ARG A 553 11.58 16.44 7.82
C ARG A 553 10.34 16.92 7.08
N SER A 554 9.92 18.15 7.35
CA SER A 554 8.72 18.75 6.75
C SER A 554 8.85 18.88 5.23
N ALA A 555 10.05 19.21 4.73
CA ALA A 555 10.32 19.27 3.30
C ALA A 555 10.26 17.87 2.65
N ILE A 556 10.81 16.84 3.29
CA ILE A 556 10.74 15.44 2.82
C ILE A 556 9.29 14.96 2.78
N ASP A 557 8.51 15.18 3.84
CA ASP A 557 7.11 14.78 3.91
C ASP A 557 6.27 15.52 2.87
N ALA A 558 6.50 16.83 2.69
CA ALA A 558 5.83 17.65 1.68
C ALA A 558 6.17 17.19 0.24
N ALA A 559 7.41 16.77 -0.01
CA ALA A 559 7.84 16.20 -1.28
C ALA A 559 7.15 14.85 -1.58
N LEU A 560 6.91 14.04 -0.55
CA LEU A 560 6.24 12.74 -0.69
C LEU A 560 4.71 12.86 -0.73
N ALA A 561 4.13 13.95 -0.24
CA ALA A 561 2.69 14.16 -0.25
C ALA A 561 2.13 14.55 -1.63
N GLU A 562 2.92 15.21 -2.49
CA GLU A 562 2.45 15.69 -3.80
C GLU A 562 3.53 15.57 -4.90
N PRO A 563 3.27 14.82 -5.98
CA PRO A 563 4.22 14.67 -7.09
C PRO A 563 4.57 15.98 -7.82
N GLU A 564 3.69 16.98 -7.78
CA GLU A 564 3.88 18.29 -8.43
C GLU A 564 4.87 19.22 -7.69
N GLY A 565 5.24 18.92 -6.45
CA GLY A 565 6.21 19.73 -5.69
C GLY A 565 5.68 21.04 -5.12
N ARG A 566 4.39 21.37 -5.26
CA ARG A 566 3.82 22.61 -4.69
C ARG A 566 3.87 22.66 -3.16
N GLN A 567 3.58 21.53 -2.51
CA GLN A 567 3.72 21.42 -1.06
C GLN A 567 5.17 21.57 -0.61
N LEU A 568 6.11 21.01 -1.37
CA LEU A 568 7.54 21.20 -1.11
C LEU A 568 7.91 22.68 -1.16
N GLU A 569 7.57 23.39 -2.24
CA GLU A 569 7.92 24.81 -2.36
C GLU A 569 7.30 25.67 -1.24
N ARG A 570 6.07 25.35 -0.77
CA ARG A 570 5.49 26.00 0.42
C ARG A 570 6.26 25.69 1.71
N SER A 571 6.70 24.44 1.88
CA SER A 571 7.52 24.05 3.04
C SER A 571 8.87 24.75 3.03
N LEU A 572 9.46 24.91 1.83
CA LEU A 572 10.72 25.62 1.64
C LEU A 572 10.56 27.13 1.89
N GLU A 573 9.47 27.73 1.43
CA GLU A 573 9.12 29.13 1.71
C GLU A 573 9.01 29.39 3.22
N GLN A 574 8.37 28.49 3.97
CA GLN A 574 8.31 28.57 5.44
C GLN A 574 9.69 28.46 6.11
N ALA A 575 10.64 27.77 5.48
CA ALA A 575 12.03 27.68 5.93
C ALA A 575 12.91 28.86 5.45
N GLY A 576 12.32 29.87 4.81
CA GLY A 576 13.00 31.07 4.31
C GLY A 576 13.66 30.92 2.93
N VAL A 577 13.30 29.89 2.16
CA VAL A 577 13.82 29.66 0.81
C VAL A 577 12.86 30.21 -0.22
N THR A 578 13.35 31.01 -1.18
CA THR A 578 12.50 31.57 -2.25
C THR A 578 11.87 30.44 -3.08
N PRO A 579 10.52 30.39 -3.22
CA PRO A 579 9.85 29.33 -3.95
C PRO A 579 10.08 29.43 -5.46
N LEU A 580 10.20 28.29 -6.13
CA LEU A 580 10.26 28.21 -7.60
C LEU A 580 8.86 28.44 -8.21
N PRO A 581 8.79 28.99 -9.44
CA PRO A 581 7.52 29.12 -10.14
C PRO A 581 6.89 27.73 -10.40
N PRO A 582 5.55 27.62 -10.36
CA PRO A 582 4.87 26.35 -10.60
C PRO A 582 5.15 25.84 -12.02
N ALA A 583 5.47 24.55 -12.15
CA ALA A 583 5.70 23.93 -13.45
C ALA A 583 4.45 23.98 -14.34
N GLU A 584 4.62 24.47 -15.57
CA GLU A 584 3.54 24.53 -16.56
C GLU A 584 3.12 23.12 -16.98
N LYS A 585 1.81 22.82 -16.90
CA LYS A 585 1.25 21.58 -17.46
C LYS A 585 0.45 21.92 -18.71
N PRO A 586 0.86 21.45 -19.90
CA PRO A 586 0.07 21.67 -21.10
C PRO A 586 -1.27 20.94 -20.97
N ILE A 587 -2.37 21.66 -21.19
CA ILE A 587 -3.70 21.07 -21.25
C ILE A 587 -3.79 20.29 -22.55
N VAL A 588 -3.74 18.96 -22.47
CA VAL A 588 -3.89 18.08 -23.63
C VAL A 588 -5.39 17.88 -23.90
N TRP A 589 -5.90 18.60 -24.89
CA TRP A 589 -7.26 18.38 -25.40
C TRP A 589 -7.31 17.09 -26.21
N MET A 590 -7.81 16.01 -25.61
CA MET A 590 -8.08 14.78 -26.34
C MET A 590 -9.42 14.89 -27.05
N ARG A 591 -9.41 14.75 -28.38
CA ARG A 591 -10.63 14.70 -29.18
C ARG A 591 -11.36 13.39 -28.88
N LYS A 592 -12.64 13.46 -28.48
CA LYS A 592 -13.46 12.26 -28.24
C LYS A 592 -13.37 11.34 -29.46
N PRO A 593 -13.03 10.04 -29.30
CA PRO A 593 -13.00 9.11 -30.42
C PRO A 593 -14.37 9.11 -31.10
N ARG A 594 -14.41 9.38 -32.41
CA ARG A 594 -15.64 9.22 -33.20
C ARG A 594 -15.88 7.72 -33.35
N GLY A 595 -16.88 7.16 -32.65
CA GLY A 595 -17.26 5.76 -32.84
C GLY A 595 -18.01 5.06 -31.69
N SER A 596 -18.08 5.59 -30.48
CA SER A 596 -18.92 4.97 -29.43
C SER A 596 -20.35 5.51 -29.53
N ALA A 597 -21.21 4.81 -30.27
CA ALA A 597 -22.65 5.00 -30.18
C ALA A 597 -23.09 4.82 -28.70
N PRO A 598 -23.98 5.65 -28.16
CA PRO A 598 -24.54 5.38 -26.85
C PRO A 598 -25.37 4.11 -26.94
N THR A 599 -24.92 3.03 -26.31
CA THR A 599 -25.78 1.89 -26.01
C THR A 599 -26.87 2.40 -25.07
N GLY A 600 -28.02 2.75 -25.64
CA GLY A 600 -29.23 3.01 -24.90
C GLY A 600 -29.59 1.74 -24.13
N VAL A 601 -29.52 1.82 -22.81
CA VAL A 601 -30.18 0.85 -21.93
C VAL A 601 -31.66 1.08 -22.12
N SER A 602 -32.30 0.27 -22.95
CA SER A 602 -33.76 0.16 -22.96
C SER A 602 -34.16 -0.66 -21.75
N SER A 603 -34.70 0.00 -20.73
CA SER A 603 -35.49 -0.67 -19.71
C SER A 603 -36.82 -1.11 -20.33
N ARG A 604 -37.08 -2.42 -20.36
CA ARG A 604 -38.41 -2.99 -20.27
C ARG A 604 -38.39 -4.06 -19.19
#